data_AF-A0A0B5ENS3-F1
#
_entry.id   AF-A0A0B5ENS3-F1
#
_cell.length_a   1.000
_cell.length_b   1.000
_cell.length_c   1.000
_cell.angle_alpha   90.00
_cell.angle_beta   90.00
_cell.angle_gamma   90.00
#
_symmetry.space_group_name_H-M   'P 1'
#
loop_
_entity.id
_entity.type
_entity.pdbx_description
1 polymer ?
#
loop_
_entity_poly.entity_id
_entity_poly.type
_entity_poly.pdbx_seq_one_letter_code
_entity_poly.pdbx_strand_id
1 'polypeptide(L)'
;MRYGSAREDFVLVSLVLKASYLRIEVHDAGRRRPRLRHSAADSATEQRGRGLFIVAELAADWGVGERPFGKYVWAELAWPREARRE
;
A
#
# COMPACT_ATOMS: atom_id res chain seq x y z
N MET A 1 14.82 -1.03 10.16
CA MET A 1 13.46 -0.65 10.62
C MET A 1 12.47 -1.68 10.08
N ARG A 2 11.59 -2.27 10.92
CA ARG A 2 10.61 -3.30 10.48
C ARG A 2 9.21 -2.68 10.42
N TYR A 3 8.59 -2.75 9.25
CA TYR A 3 7.15 -2.53 9.07
C TYR A 3 6.48 -3.91 8.95
N GLY A 4 5.25 -4.02 9.44
CA GLY A 4 4.50 -5.27 9.44
C GLY A 4 4.04 -5.67 10.84
N SER A 5 3.07 -6.58 10.86
CA SER A 5 2.50 -7.11 12.09
C SER A 5 3.40 -8.23 12.66
N ALA A 6 3.32 -8.47 13.97
CA ALA A 6 4.04 -9.56 14.63
C ALA A 6 3.61 -10.93 14.06
N ARG A 7 4.35 -12.00 14.37
CA ARG A 7 4.07 -13.35 13.82
C ARG A 7 2.67 -13.89 14.17
N GLU A 8 2.00 -13.29 15.15
CA GLU A 8 0.66 -13.65 15.61
C GLU A 8 -0.40 -12.57 15.28
N ASP A 9 0.00 -11.47 14.65
CA ASP A 9 -0.91 -10.39 14.32
C ASP A 9 -1.52 -10.62 12.92
N PHE A 10 -2.83 -10.51 12.82
CA PHE A 10 -3.53 -10.61 11.54
C PHE A 10 -3.43 -9.31 10.73
N VAL A 11 -3.34 -9.46 9.41
CA VAL A 11 -3.54 -8.38 8.44
C VAL A 11 -4.89 -8.59 7.78
N LEU A 12 -5.71 -7.53 7.75
CA LEU A 12 -6.96 -7.54 7.01
C LEU A 12 -6.76 -6.82 5.69
N VAL A 13 -7.19 -7.46 4.59
CA VAL A 13 -7.23 -6.83 3.26
C VAL A 13 -8.68 -6.62 2.87
N SER A 14 -9.04 -5.39 2.54
CA SER A 14 -10.35 -5.01 2.03
C SER A 14 -10.24 -4.57 0.57
N LEU A 15 -11.21 -5.02 -0.24
CA LEU A 15 -11.32 -4.69 -1.65
C LEU A 15 -12.71 -4.10 -1.90
N VAL A 16 -12.78 -2.89 -2.42
CA VAL A 16 -14.04 -2.25 -2.79
C VAL A 16 -13.96 -1.80 -4.24
N LEU A 17 -14.82 -2.37 -5.07
CA LEU A 17 -14.99 -1.93 -6.45
C LEU A 17 -15.77 -0.62 -6.49
N LYS A 18 -15.23 0.37 -7.21
CA LYS A 18 -15.89 1.63 -7.55
C LYS A 18 -16.03 1.71 -9.07
N ALA A 19 -16.84 2.66 -9.54
CA ALA A 19 -17.13 2.80 -10.97
C ALA A 19 -15.87 2.99 -11.84
N SER A 20 -14.83 3.65 -11.33
CA SER A 20 -13.63 3.99 -12.09
C SER A 20 -12.32 3.41 -11.52
N TYR A 21 -12.36 2.74 -10.37
CA TYR A 21 -11.18 2.22 -9.71
C TYR A 21 -11.48 1.09 -8.72
N LEU A 22 -10.45 0.32 -8.37
CA LEU A 22 -10.45 -0.61 -7.25
C LEU A 22 -9.78 0.06 -6.04
N ARG A 23 -10.49 0.16 -4.92
CA ARG A 23 -9.94 0.56 -3.62
C ARG A 23 -9.40 -0.68 -2.92
N ILE A 24 -8.11 -0.68 -2.61
CA ILE A 24 -7.43 -1.71 -1.82
C ILE A 24 -7.03 -1.10 -0.49
N GLU A 25 -7.39 -1.74 0.62
CA GLU A 25 -6.95 -1.33 1.95
C GLU A 25 -6.28 -2.48 2.68
N VAL A 26 -5.14 -2.22 3.30
CA VAL A 26 -4.39 -3.18 4.11
C VAL A 26 -4.30 -2.64 5.52
N HIS A 27 -4.94 -3.36 6.45
CA HIS A 27 -5.09 -3.00 7.86
C HIS A 27 -4.15 -3.83 8.72
N ASP A 28 -3.41 -3.18 9.61
CA ASP A 28 -2.54 -3.86 10.58
C ASP A 28 -2.63 -3.23 11.98
N ALA A 29 -2.34 -4.02 13.02
CA ALA A 29 -2.38 -3.59 14.42
C ALA A 29 -1.19 -2.70 14.83
N GLY A 30 -0.18 -2.56 13.97
CA GLY A 30 0.99 -1.74 14.21
C GLY A 30 0.66 -0.25 14.12
N ARG A 31 0.90 0.49 15.21
CA ARG A 31 0.64 1.95 15.27
C ARG A 31 1.65 2.80 14.49
N ARG A 32 2.77 2.22 14.05
CA ARG A 32 3.82 2.96 13.35
C ARG A 32 3.43 3.22 11.91
N ARG A 33 3.26 4.49 11.54
CA ARG A 33 3.00 4.92 10.16
C ARG A 33 4.14 4.49 9.22
N PRO A 34 3.83 3.92 8.03
CA PRO A 34 4.85 3.63 7.03
C PRO A 34 5.42 4.94 6.49
N ARG A 35 6.71 4.91 6.12
CA ARG A 35 7.38 6.04 5.48
C ARG A 35 7.78 5.62 4.07
N LEU A 36 7.59 6.53 3.12
CA LEU A 36 8.11 6.37 1.77
C LEU A 36 9.64 6.36 1.85
N ARG A 37 10.28 5.34 1.26
CA ARG A 37 11.74 5.26 1.13
C ARG A 37 12.08 5.27 -0.36
N HIS A 38 12.91 6.22 -0.78
CA HIS A 38 13.53 6.17 -2.10
C HIS A 38 14.69 5.17 -2.06
N SER A 39 14.64 4.15 -2.92
CA SER A 39 15.61 3.04 -2.93
C SER A 39 17.04 3.45 -3.27
N ALA A 40 17.28 4.68 -3.72
CA ALA A 40 18.59 5.16 -4.15
C ALA A 40 19.55 5.50 -3.00
N ALA A 41 19.07 5.72 -1.78
CA ALA A 41 19.91 6.19 -0.67
C ALA A 41 20.51 5.07 0.21
N ASP A 42 19.89 3.88 0.23
CA ASP A 42 20.30 2.77 1.10
C ASP A 42 20.58 1.54 0.22
N SER A 43 21.84 1.41 -0.20
CA SER A 43 22.49 0.25 -0.87
C SER A 43 21.65 -0.61 -1.83
N ALA A 44 22.11 -0.76 -3.07
CA ALA A 44 21.50 -1.61 -4.11
C ALA A 44 21.24 -3.08 -3.69
N THR A 45 21.86 -3.54 -2.61
CA THR A 45 21.66 -4.86 -1.97
C THR A 45 20.46 -4.93 -1.00
N GLU A 46 19.82 -3.82 -0.62
CA GLU A 46 18.61 -3.84 0.19
C GLU A 46 17.35 -4.02 -0.69
N GLN A 47 16.85 -5.25 -0.74
CA GLN A 47 15.56 -5.58 -1.36
C GLN A 47 14.35 -5.12 -0.51
N ARG A 48 14.57 -4.59 0.70
CA ARG A 48 13.52 -4.28 1.69
C ARG A 48 13.05 -2.83 1.62
N GLY A 49 11.76 -2.60 1.90
CA GLY A 49 11.22 -1.24 2.05
C GLY A 49 10.78 -0.55 0.75
N ARG A 50 10.75 -1.26 -0.38
CA ARG A 50 10.26 -0.74 -1.66
C ARG A 50 8.74 -0.76 -1.80
N GLY A 51 8.03 -1.45 -0.91
CA GLY A 51 6.58 -1.66 -1.03
C GLY A 51 5.79 -0.36 -1.20
N LEU A 52 6.08 0.66 -0.37
CA LEU A 52 5.37 1.94 -0.48
C LEU A 52 5.78 2.76 -1.71
N PHE A 53 7.04 2.62 -2.16
CA PHE A 53 7.49 3.22 -3.42
C PHE A 53 6.73 2.62 -4.60
N ILE A 54 6.62 1.29 -4.67
CA ILE A 54 5.84 0.60 -5.71
C ILE A 54 4.37 1.03 -5.68
N VAL A 55 3.77 1.13 -4.49
CA VAL A 55 2.40 1.63 -4.35
C VAL A 55 2.27 3.06 -4.87
N ALA A 56 3.22 3.93 -4.53
CA ALA A 56 3.21 5.32 -4.97
C ALA A 56 3.34 5.47 -6.49
N GLU A 57 4.09 4.58 -7.15
CA GLU A 57 4.26 4.60 -8.62
C GLU A 57 3.07 3.98 -9.38
N LEU A 58 2.41 2.97 -8.80
CA LEU A 58 1.35 2.23 -9.50
C LEU A 58 -0.06 2.75 -9.23
N ALA A 59 -0.31 3.33 -8.05
CA ALA A 59 -1.63 3.77 -7.67
C ALA A 59 -1.97 5.13 -8.30
N ALA A 60 -3.23 5.31 -8.67
CA ALA A 60 -3.75 6.62 -9.06
C ALA A 60 -3.77 7.58 -7.86
N ASP A 61 -4.07 7.04 -6.67
CA ASP A 61 -3.94 7.72 -5.39
C ASP A 61 -3.66 6.70 -4.29
N TRP A 62 -3.01 7.11 -3.20
CA TRP A 62 -2.73 6.26 -2.06
C TRP A 62 -2.54 7.08 -0.78
N GLY A 63 -2.70 6.42 0.36
CA GLY A 63 -2.47 7.09 1.63
C GLY A 63 -2.47 6.18 2.84
N VAL A 64 -2.43 6.79 4.01
CA VAL A 64 -2.43 6.11 5.31
C VAL A 64 -3.53 6.70 6.18
N GLY A 65 -4.45 5.84 6.63
CA GLY A 65 -5.47 6.19 7.60
C GLY A 65 -5.24 5.54 8.95
N GLU A 66 -5.94 6.05 9.97
CA GLU A 66 -5.93 5.50 11.32
C GLU A 66 -7.17 4.65 11.56
N ARG A 67 -7.04 3.65 12.43
CA ARG A 67 -8.17 2.86 12.94
C ARG A 67 -7.97 2.61 14.43
N PRO A 68 -9.02 2.26 15.19
CA PRO A 68 -8.84 1.82 16.57
C PRO A 68 -7.77 0.73 16.67
N PHE A 69 -6.75 0.99 17.49
CA PHE A 69 -5.63 0.09 17.75
C PHE A 69 -4.80 -0.32 16.51
N GLY A 70 -4.73 0.53 15.48
CA GLY A 70 -3.90 0.23 14.32
C GLY A 70 -3.89 1.33 13.28
N LYS A 71 -3.49 0.94 12.07
CA LYS A 71 -3.52 1.80 10.88
C LYS A 71 -3.98 1.01 9.68
N TYR A 72 -4.24 1.71 8.59
CA TYR A 72 -4.35 1.07 7.29
C TYR A 72 -3.64 1.89 6.22
N VAL A 73 -3.08 1.20 5.23
CA VAL A 73 -2.65 1.80 3.97
C VAL A 73 -3.74 1.55 2.95
N TRP A 74 -4.07 2.54 2.15
CA TRP A 74 -5.00 2.39 1.05
C TRP A 74 -4.36 2.80 -0.27
N ALA A 75 -4.81 2.18 -1.36
CA ALA A 75 -4.40 2.48 -2.72
C ALA A 75 -5.60 2.38 -3.65
N GLU A 76 -5.65 3.25 -4.65
CA GLU A 76 -6.67 3.28 -5.69
C GLU A 76 -6.04 2.91 -7.03
N LEU A 77 -6.50 1.82 -7.62
CA LEU A 77 -6.06 1.37 -8.94
C LEU A 77 -7.14 1.72 -9.96
N ALA A 78 -6.86 2.70 -10.82
CA ALA A 78 -7.77 3.08 -11.89
C ALA A 78 -8.03 1.87 -12.82
N TRP A 79 -9.27 1.71 -13.27
CA TRP A 79 -9.55 0.76 -14.34
C TRP A 79 -8.72 1.17 -15.57
N PRO A 80 -8.06 0.23 -16.27
CA PRO A 80 -7.45 0.55 -17.55
C PRO A 80 -8.51 1.21 -18.42
N ARG A 81 -8.21 2.40 -18.95
CA ARG A 81 -8.99 2.89 -20.08
C ARG A 81 -8.96 1.76 -21.10
N GLU A 82 -10.13 1.30 -21.54
CA GLU A 82 -10.20 0.28 -22.58
C GLU A 82 -9.24 0.71 -23.69
N ALA A 83 -8.12 0.00 -23.82
CA ALA A 83 -7.35 0.08 -25.04
C ALA A 83 -8.35 -0.35 -26.10
N ARG A 84 -8.71 0.56 -27.02
CA ARG A 84 -9.58 0.20 -28.13
C ARG A 84 -9.01 -1.10 -28.70
N ARG A 85 -9.76 -2.19 -28.58
CA ARG A 85 -9.48 -3.38 -29.37
C ARG A 85 -9.88 -2.98 -30.79
N GLU A 86 -8.89 -2.53 -31.54
CA GLU A 86 -8.96 -2.49 -33.00
C GLU A 86 -8.98 -3.94 -33.53
#